data_AF-A0A7X2NL92-F1
#
_entry.id   AF-A0A7X2NL92-F1
#
_cell.length_a   1.000
_cell.length_b   1.000
_cell.length_c   1.000
_cell.angle_alpha   90.00
_cell.angle_beta   90.00
_cell.angle_gamma   90.00
#
_symmetry.space_group_name_H-M   'P 1'
#
loop_
_entity.id
_entity.type
_entity.pdbx_description
1 polymer ?
#
loop_
_entity_poly.entity_id
_entity_poly.type
_entity_poly.pdbx_seq_one_letter_code
_entity_poly.pdbx_strand_id
1 'polypeptide(L)'
;MSSLSRRMRKKQMKSSKKVTIVIPNYNGLRFMEPCFRALDLQICRNFEVLVVDNGSTDGSVEWLKEQRVPCVFLKSNTGFSGAVNTGIQTAKTPYVILLNNDTEPDCHYVGEMLKAIERSPNIFSVSSKMIQMYSKDKMDDAGDMYSLMGWAYQRGVGRPSRLYSRPCRVFSACGGAAIYRKSVFEEIGYFDEMHFAYLEDMDVGYRARIAGYDNIYCPTAVVYHVGSGTSGSRYNSFKVRLAARNNVYMNYKNMPALQLAVNLLPILAGIGLKFLFFRKLGFGKEYLEGLKEGITTARACRKVPYSHSHLKNYLEIEWELFIGALLYIYEFAARQITKL
;
A
#
# COMPACT_ATOMS: atom_id res chain seq x y z
N MET A 1 -0.92 -6.10 -54.81
CA MET A 1 -0.81 -5.79 -53.36
C MET A 1 -0.62 -7.09 -52.60
N SER A 2 0.62 -7.44 -52.29
CA SER A 2 1.03 -8.82 -51.95
C SER A 2 0.72 -9.23 -50.51
N SER A 3 0.50 -10.54 -50.33
CA SER A 3 0.28 -11.25 -49.06
C SER A 3 1.35 -11.00 -47.98
N LEU A 4 2.50 -10.41 -48.35
CA LEU A 4 3.53 -9.95 -47.41
C LEU A 4 3.07 -8.78 -46.54
N SER A 5 2.25 -7.84 -47.04
CA SER A 5 1.78 -6.70 -46.23
C SER A 5 0.78 -7.13 -45.14
N ARG A 6 -0.01 -8.19 -45.41
CA ARG A 6 -0.87 -8.84 -44.41
C ARG A 6 -0.07 -9.68 -43.41
N ARG A 7 1.03 -10.31 -43.81
CA ARG A 7 1.93 -11.05 -42.90
C ARG A 7 2.76 -10.13 -42.00
N MET A 8 3.15 -8.95 -42.48
CA MET A 8 3.85 -7.95 -41.67
C MET A 8 2.91 -7.20 -40.72
N ARG A 9 1.65 -6.95 -41.10
CA ARG A 9 0.63 -6.42 -40.17
C ARG A 9 0.19 -7.42 -39.09
N LYS A 10 0.38 -8.73 -39.29
CA LYS A 10 0.09 -9.77 -38.28
C LYS A 10 1.28 -10.13 -37.38
N LYS A 11 2.47 -9.54 -37.58
CA LYS A 11 3.68 -9.83 -36.79
C LYS A 11 4.10 -8.71 -35.82
N GLN A 12 3.26 -7.68 -35.66
CA GLN A 12 3.52 -6.57 -34.74
C GLN A 12 2.27 -6.17 -33.95
N MET A 13 1.67 -7.17 -33.31
CA MET A 13 0.86 -6.99 -32.09
C MET A 13 1.39 -8.02 -31.08
N LYS A 14 2.67 -7.91 -30.70
CA LYS A 14 3.05 -8.36 -29.36
C LYS A 14 2.18 -7.50 -28.45
N SER A 15 1.08 -8.04 -27.95
CA SER A 15 0.29 -7.37 -26.92
C SER A 15 1.26 -7.05 -25.79
N SER A 16 1.71 -5.79 -25.72
CA SER A 16 2.55 -5.34 -24.63
C SER A 16 1.65 -5.37 -23.40
N LYS A 17 1.98 -6.23 -22.44
CA LYS A 17 1.28 -6.26 -21.16
C LYS A 17 1.19 -4.82 -20.62
N LYS A 18 0.02 -4.46 -20.07
CA LYS A 18 -0.20 -3.12 -19.52
C LYS A 18 0.23 -3.01 -18.07
N VAL A 19 0.33 -4.14 -17.38
CA VAL A 19 0.67 -4.18 -15.95
C VAL A 19 1.65 -5.31 -15.63
N THR A 20 2.61 -5.02 -14.77
CA THR A 20 3.42 -6.03 -14.09
C THR A 20 2.84 -6.16 -12.68
N ILE A 21 2.44 -7.37 -12.29
CA ILE A 21 2.08 -7.70 -10.91
C ILE A 21 3.38 -8.03 -10.19
N VAL A 22 3.78 -7.17 -9.26
CA VAL A 22 4.95 -7.35 -8.40
C VAL A 22 4.50 -7.99 -7.10
N ILE A 23 5.02 -9.19 -6.83
CA ILE A 23 4.75 -9.94 -5.61
C ILE A 23 6.01 -9.94 -4.74
N PRO A 24 6.09 -9.13 -3.68
CA PRO A 24 7.18 -9.24 -2.72
C PRO A 24 6.99 -10.52 -1.88
N ASN A 25 8.03 -11.34 -1.77
CA ASN A 25 8.02 -12.57 -0.98
C ASN A 25 9.13 -12.56 0.08
N TYR A 26 8.79 -12.88 1.33
CA TYR A 26 9.76 -13.15 2.39
C TYR A 26 9.23 -14.25 3.30
N ASN A 27 9.85 -15.43 3.24
CA ASN A 27 9.46 -16.61 4.02
C ASN A 27 7.94 -16.91 3.96
N GLY A 28 7.39 -16.86 2.75
CA GLY A 28 5.95 -16.95 2.49
C GLY A 28 5.55 -18.12 1.60
N LEU A 29 6.37 -19.17 1.47
CA LEU A 29 6.15 -20.29 0.55
C LEU A 29 4.72 -20.85 0.62
N ARG A 30 4.18 -21.01 1.83
CA ARG A 30 2.83 -21.54 2.08
C ARG A 30 1.69 -20.75 1.42
N PHE A 31 1.92 -19.50 1.05
CA PHE A 31 0.91 -18.63 0.43
C PHE A 31 1.05 -18.53 -1.08
N MET A 32 2.18 -18.97 -1.64
CA MET A 32 2.50 -18.81 -3.06
C MET A 32 1.50 -19.55 -3.96
N GLU A 33 1.26 -20.84 -3.71
CA GLU A 33 0.37 -21.63 -4.57
C GLU A 33 -1.08 -21.09 -4.61
N PRO A 34 -1.74 -20.77 -3.48
CA PRO A 34 -3.06 -20.12 -3.52
C PRO A 34 -3.09 -18.81 -4.32
N CYS A 35 -2.09 -17.95 -4.13
CA CYS A 35 -1.99 -16.67 -4.83
C CYS A 35 -1.85 -16.86 -6.34
N PHE A 36 -0.95 -17.76 -6.78
CA PHE A 36 -0.74 -18.05 -8.20
C PHE A 36 -1.98 -18.68 -8.85
N ARG A 37 -2.65 -19.61 -8.16
CA ARG A 37 -3.92 -20.18 -8.63
C ARG A 37 -4.99 -19.11 -8.83
N ALA A 38 -5.11 -18.12 -7.94
CA ALA A 38 -6.04 -17.01 -8.11
C ALA A 38 -5.66 -16.07 -9.28
N LEU A 39 -4.35 -15.88 -9.53
CA LEU A 39 -3.85 -15.15 -10.69
C LEU A 39 -4.11 -15.91 -12.01
N ASP A 40 -4.07 -17.24 -11.99
CA ASP A 40 -4.39 -18.06 -13.15
C ASP A 40 -5.87 -17.99 -13.54
N LEU A 41 -6.75 -17.61 -12.60
CA LEU A 41 -8.18 -17.43 -12.85
C LEU A 41 -8.54 -16.04 -13.39
N GLN A 42 -7.59 -15.12 -13.53
CA GLN A 42 -7.87 -13.78 -14.04
C GLN A 42 -8.42 -13.81 -15.47
N ILE A 43 -9.56 -13.14 -15.67
CA ILE A 43 -10.19 -12.99 -16.99
C ILE A 43 -9.36 -12.04 -17.86
N CYS A 44 -8.92 -10.91 -17.30
CA CYS A 44 -8.06 -9.96 -17.98
C CYS A 44 -6.62 -10.48 -18.01
N ARG A 45 -6.09 -10.81 -19.20
CA ARG A 45 -4.72 -11.32 -19.38
C ARG A 45 -3.68 -10.26 -19.75
N ASN A 46 -3.99 -8.96 -19.59
CA ASN A 46 -3.09 -7.86 -19.92
C ASN A 46 -2.00 -7.61 -18.85
N PHE A 47 -1.57 -8.66 -18.16
CA PHE A 47 -0.55 -8.59 -17.12
C PHE A 47 0.56 -9.63 -17.31
N GLU A 48 1.72 -9.35 -16.71
CA GLU A 48 2.78 -10.30 -16.40
C GLU A 48 3.05 -10.31 -14.90
N VAL A 49 3.64 -11.38 -14.38
CA VAL A 49 3.97 -11.53 -12.95
C VAL A 49 5.48 -11.45 -12.77
N LEU A 50 5.92 -10.73 -11.75
CA LEU A 50 7.29 -10.67 -11.29
C LEU A 50 7.31 -10.87 -9.78
N VAL A 51 7.98 -11.91 -9.30
CA VAL A 51 8.20 -12.10 -7.86
C VAL A 51 9.52 -11.45 -7.47
N VAL A 52 9.53 -10.75 -6.34
CA VAL A 52 10.77 -10.27 -5.72
C VAL A 52 10.95 -11.06 -4.43
N ASP A 53 11.80 -12.09 -4.48
CA ASP A 53 12.17 -12.83 -3.27
C ASP A 53 13.17 -12.00 -2.46
N ASN A 54 12.79 -11.68 -1.24
CA ASN A 54 13.46 -10.73 -0.37
C ASN A 54 14.45 -11.42 0.58
N GLY A 55 15.20 -12.41 0.07
CA GLY A 55 16.15 -13.21 0.84
C GLY A 55 15.48 -14.27 1.71
N SER A 56 14.56 -15.05 1.15
CA SER A 56 13.86 -16.11 1.89
C SER A 56 14.76 -17.32 2.16
N THR A 57 14.46 -18.06 3.23
CA THR A 57 15.18 -19.29 3.64
C THR A 57 14.23 -20.45 3.92
N ASP A 58 12.96 -20.35 3.51
CA ASP A 58 11.89 -21.33 3.78
C ASP A 58 11.61 -22.30 2.62
N GLY A 59 12.49 -22.33 1.60
CA GLY A 59 12.27 -23.08 0.37
C GLY A 59 11.59 -22.30 -0.76
N SER A 60 11.22 -21.02 -0.53
CA SER A 60 10.60 -20.18 -1.56
C SER A 60 11.46 -20.05 -2.82
N VAL A 61 12.79 -19.95 -2.67
CA VAL A 61 13.72 -19.73 -3.77
C VAL A 61 13.74 -20.94 -4.71
N GLU A 62 13.82 -22.14 -4.13
CA GLU A 62 13.84 -23.41 -4.85
C GLU A 62 12.51 -23.61 -5.60
N TRP A 63 11.40 -23.38 -4.92
CA TRP A 63 10.07 -23.48 -5.50
C TRP A 63 9.89 -22.52 -6.69
N LEU A 64 10.30 -21.26 -6.55
CA LEU A 64 10.21 -20.26 -7.62
C LEU A 64 11.03 -20.65 -8.86
N LYS A 65 12.23 -21.20 -8.66
CA LYS A 65 13.09 -21.70 -9.75
C LYS A 65 12.46 -22.90 -10.45
N GLU A 66 11.89 -23.84 -9.69
CA GLU A 66 11.23 -25.02 -10.22
C GLU A 66 9.99 -24.65 -11.05
N GLN A 67 9.15 -23.74 -10.54
CA GLN A 67 7.97 -23.23 -11.23
C GLN A 67 8.29 -22.30 -12.42
N ARG A 68 9.57 -21.93 -12.60
CA ARG A 68 10.05 -21.03 -13.68
C ARG A 68 9.30 -19.70 -13.72
N VAL A 69 8.91 -19.20 -12.54
CA VAL A 69 8.28 -17.89 -12.41
C VAL A 69 9.35 -16.81 -12.65
N PRO A 70 9.03 -15.71 -13.35
CA PRO A 70 9.95 -14.57 -13.44
C PRO A 70 10.21 -13.99 -12.04
N CYS A 71 11.49 -13.96 -11.63
CA CYS A 71 11.86 -13.55 -10.28
C CYS A 71 13.12 -12.67 -10.24
N VAL A 72 13.18 -11.81 -9.23
CA VAL A 72 14.43 -11.19 -8.74
C VAL A 72 14.70 -11.73 -7.33
N PHE A 73 15.91 -12.25 -7.10
CA PHE A 73 16.33 -12.78 -5.81
C PHE A 73 17.26 -11.79 -5.12
N LEU A 74 16.80 -11.17 -4.04
CA LEU A 74 17.60 -10.28 -3.21
C LEU A 74 18.47 -11.09 -2.24
N LYS A 75 19.65 -10.56 -1.91
CA LYS A 75 20.62 -11.24 -1.02
C LYS A 75 20.17 -11.27 0.44
N SER A 76 19.35 -10.31 0.85
CA SER A 76 18.91 -10.11 2.22
C SER A 76 17.58 -9.37 2.25
N ASN A 77 16.87 -9.47 3.37
CA ASN A 77 15.61 -8.76 3.58
C ASN A 77 15.80 -7.24 3.63
N THR A 78 15.32 -6.56 2.59
CA THR A 78 15.34 -5.09 2.43
C THR A 78 14.05 -4.42 2.91
N GLY A 79 13.18 -5.17 3.58
CA GLY A 79 11.83 -4.74 3.92
C GLY A 79 10.89 -4.80 2.73
N PHE A 80 9.64 -4.43 2.97
CA PHE A 80 8.63 -4.30 1.92
C PHE A 80 9.05 -3.23 0.90
N SER A 81 9.46 -2.04 1.35
CA SER A 81 9.82 -0.92 0.48
C SER A 81 10.91 -1.28 -0.55
N GLY A 82 12.00 -1.91 -0.12
CA GLY A 82 13.10 -2.28 -1.02
C GLY A 82 12.71 -3.37 -2.03
N ALA A 83 11.92 -4.36 -1.59
CA ALA A 83 11.43 -5.41 -2.47
C ALA A 83 10.47 -4.86 -3.55
N VAL A 84 9.51 -4.02 -3.16
CA VAL A 84 8.57 -3.45 -4.14
C VAL A 84 9.24 -2.43 -5.06
N ASN A 85 10.18 -1.62 -4.57
CA ASN A 85 10.96 -0.72 -5.41
C ASN A 85 11.74 -1.48 -6.49
N THR A 86 12.41 -2.58 -6.11
CA THR A 86 13.11 -3.46 -7.06
C THR A 86 12.15 -3.96 -8.15
N GLY A 87 10.94 -4.38 -7.76
CA GLY A 87 9.92 -4.84 -8.70
C GLY A 87 9.40 -3.73 -9.62
N ILE A 88 9.08 -2.55 -9.08
CA ILE A 88 8.59 -1.40 -9.84
C ILE A 88 9.63 -0.93 -10.87
N GLN A 89 10.91 -0.86 -10.47
CA GLN A 89 12.00 -0.47 -11.35
C GLN A 89 12.21 -1.49 -12.48
N THR A 90 12.12 -2.80 -12.16
CA THR A 90 12.25 -3.90 -13.12
C THR A 90 11.08 -3.95 -14.12
N ALA A 91 9.87 -3.62 -13.67
CA ALA A 91 8.66 -3.63 -14.48
C ALA A 91 8.80 -2.73 -15.72
N LYS A 92 8.39 -3.21 -16.90
CA LYS A 92 8.48 -2.44 -18.16
C LYS A 92 7.13 -1.86 -18.59
N THR A 93 6.09 -2.14 -17.83
CA THR A 93 4.72 -1.76 -18.11
C THR A 93 4.38 -0.38 -17.56
N PRO A 94 3.37 0.31 -18.12
CA PRO A 94 2.95 1.63 -17.64
C PRO A 94 2.33 1.60 -16.24
N TYR A 95 1.76 0.45 -15.84
CA TYR A 95 1.17 0.25 -14.51
C TYR A 95 1.89 -0.86 -13.77
N VAL A 96 1.88 -0.78 -12.44
CA VAL A 96 2.36 -1.85 -11.55
C VAL A 96 1.27 -2.16 -10.55
N ILE A 97 0.92 -3.43 -10.40
CA ILE A 97 0.14 -3.89 -9.26
C ILE A 97 1.13 -4.38 -8.20
N LEU A 98 1.02 -3.89 -6.99
CA LEU A 98 1.63 -4.53 -5.82
C LEU A 98 0.59 -5.48 -5.24
N LEU A 99 0.98 -6.75 -5.07
CA LEU A 99 0.11 -7.80 -4.56
C LEU A 99 0.89 -8.68 -3.59
N ASN A 100 0.48 -8.72 -2.32
CA ASN A 100 1.08 -9.62 -1.35
C ASN A 100 0.79 -11.07 -1.72
N ASN A 101 1.75 -11.96 -1.40
CA ASN A 101 1.61 -13.39 -1.65
C ASN A 101 0.52 -14.06 -0.79
N ASP A 102 0.09 -13.45 0.32
CA ASP A 102 -0.98 -13.96 1.21
C ASP A 102 -2.39 -13.49 0.80
N THR A 103 -2.60 -13.34 -0.51
CA THR A 103 -3.84 -12.89 -1.12
C THR A 103 -4.41 -13.86 -2.16
N GLU A 104 -5.73 -13.80 -2.34
CA GLU A 104 -6.47 -14.48 -3.42
C GLU A 104 -7.32 -13.43 -4.16
N PRO A 105 -6.83 -12.83 -5.26
CA PRO A 105 -7.61 -11.89 -6.07
C PRO A 105 -8.79 -12.56 -6.78
N ASP A 106 -9.96 -11.89 -6.80
CA ASP A 106 -11.11 -12.31 -7.63
C ASP A 106 -10.74 -12.30 -9.12
N CYS A 107 -11.40 -13.15 -9.93
CA CYS A 107 -11.14 -13.29 -11.36
C CYS A 107 -11.29 -11.99 -12.19
N HIS A 108 -11.97 -10.95 -11.68
CA HIS A 108 -12.08 -9.63 -12.32
C HIS A 108 -11.04 -8.61 -11.84
N TYR A 109 -10.26 -8.93 -10.81
CA TYR A 109 -9.38 -7.99 -10.10
C TYR A 109 -8.50 -7.15 -11.02
N VAL A 110 -7.71 -7.79 -11.90
CA VAL A 110 -6.78 -7.07 -12.78
C VAL A 110 -7.52 -6.17 -13.77
N GLY A 111 -8.67 -6.63 -14.29
CA GLY A 111 -9.49 -5.88 -15.24
C GLY A 111 -10.09 -4.62 -14.60
N GLU A 112 -10.64 -4.75 -13.40
CA GLU A 112 -11.25 -3.63 -12.67
C GLU A 112 -10.20 -2.63 -12.17
N MET A 113 -9.00 -3.09 -11.82
CA MET A 113 -7.87 -2.21 -11.50
C MET A 113 -7.44 -1.35 -12.69
N LEU A 114 -7.22 -1.98 -13.85
CA LEU A 114 -6.87 -1.25 -15.08
C LEU A 114 -7.98 -0.27 -15.47
N LYS A 115 -9.24 -0.71 -15.45
CA LYS A 115 -10.40 0.13 -15.75
C LYS A 115 -10.50 1.32 -14.81
N ALA A 116 -10.16 1.17 -13.53
CA ALA A 116 -10.21 2.25 -12.54
C ALA A 116 -9.07 3.26 -12.73
N ILE A 117 -7.83 2.80 -12.89
CA ILE A 117 -6.66 3.70 -13.02
C ILE A 117 -6.65 4.45 -14.36
N GLU A 118 -7.20 3.85 -15.42
CA GLU A 118 -7.27 4.46 -16.76
C GLU A 118 -8.38 5.52 -16.90
N ARG A 119 -9.25 5.70 -15.89
CA ARG A 119 -10.33 6.72 -15.94
C ARG A 119 -9.81 8.15 -16.01
N SER A 120 -8.61 8.40 -15.50
CA SER A 120 -7.98 9.72 -15.53
C SER A 120 -6.47 9.59 -15.44
N PRO A 121 -5.71 10.40 -16.21
CA PRO A 121 -4.26 10.48 -16.04
C PRO A 121 -3.85 11.00 -14.65
N ASN A 122 -4.75 11.69 -13.92
CA ASN A 122 -4.50 12.21 -12.58
C ASN A 122 -4.56 11.14 -11.47
N ILE A 123 -5.05 9.94 -11.76
CA ILE A 123 -5.09 8.86 -10.78
C ILE A 123 -3.69 8.23 -10.70
N PHE A 124 -3.05 8.41 -9.55
CA PHE A 124 -1.77 7.78 -9.23
C PHE A 124 -1.98 6.34 -8.79
N SER A 125 -2.87 6.10 -7.84
CA SER A 125 -3.08 4.76 -7.28
C SER A 125 -4.56 4.41 -7.11
N VAL A 126 -4.85 3.11 -7.17
CA VAL A 126 -6.17 2.55 -6.90
C VAL A 126 -6.05 1.45 -5.86
N SER A 127 -6.70 1.64 -4.72
CA SER A 127 -6.88 0.63 -3.68
C SER A 127 -7.96 -0.36 -4.07
N SER A 128 -7.72 -1.65 -3.80
CA SER A 128 -8.69 -2.72 -3.96
C SER A 128 -9.70 -2.77 -2.82
N LYS A 129 -10.77 -3.53 -3.01
CA LYS A 129 -11.61 -4.02 -1.92
C LYS A 129 -10.96 -5.26 -1.31
N MET A 130 -10.21 -5.06 -0.23
CA MET A 130 -9.59 -6.15 0.52
C MET A 130 -10.56 -6.70 1.55
N ILE A 131 -10.85 -7.99 1.47
CA ILE A 131 -11.76 -8.71 2.35
C ILE A 131 -10.96 -9.70 3.19
N GLN A 132 -11.32 -9.89 4.46
CA GLN A 132 -10.63 -10.85 5.32
C GLN A 132 -10.84 -12.29 4.82
N MET A 133 -9.75 -13.02 4.56
CA MET A 133 -9.76 -14.38 3.99
C MET A 133 -10.69 -15.33 4.76
N TYR A 134 -10.60 -15.29 6.08
CA TYR A 134 -11.31 -16.20 7.00
C TYR A 134 -12.59 -15.59 7.59
N SER A 135 -12.99 -14.40 7.15
CA SER A 135 -14.25 -13.73 7.54
C SER A 135 -14.72 -12.89 6.36
N LYS A 136 -15.20 -13.57 5.30
CA LYS A 136 -15.47 -12.96 3.98
C LYS A 136 -16.59 -11.91 3.98
N ASP A 137 -17.34 -11.82 5.07
CA ASP A 137 -18.33 -10.78 5.33
C ASP A 137 -17.70 -9.48 5.86
N LYS A 138 -16.41 -9.48 6.24
CA LYS A 138 -15.72 -8.34 6.85
C LYS A 138 -14.64 -7.76 5.94
N MET A 139 -14.58 -6.43 5.94
CA MET A 139 -13.50 -5.69 5.30
C MET A 139 -12.19 -5.92 6.03
N ASP A 140 -11.12 -6.09 5.25
CA ASP A 140 -9.76 -5.92 5.71
C ASP A 140 -9.31 -4.47 5.47
N ASP A 141 -9.48 -3.97 4.24
CA ASP A 141 -9.20 -2.57 3.88
C ASP A 141 -10.08 -2.10 2.71
N ALA A 142 -10.64 -0.88 2.82
CA ALA A 142 -11.34 -0.15 1.76
C ALA A 142 -10.61 1.14 1.35
N GLY A 143 -9.28 1.11 1.42
CA GLY A 143 -8.34 2.20 1.22
C GLY A 143 -7.97 2.92 2.50
N ASP A 144 -6.76 3.46 2.52
CA ASP A 144 -6.18 4.02 3.73
C ASP A 144 -6.51 5.50 3.87
N MET A 145 -6.73 5.91 5.12
CA MET A 145 -7.01 7.28 5.51
C MET A 145 -5.94 7.76 6.49
N TYR A 146 -5.71 9.07 6.51
CA TYR A 146 -4.80 9.72 7.46
C TYR A 146 -5.56 10.75 8.28
N SER A 147 -5.22 10.89 9.56
CA SER A 147 -5.91 11.80 10.48
C SER A 147 -4.98 12.89 11.00
N LEU A 148 -5.58 13.99 11.46
CA LEU A 148 -4.91 15.12 12.10
C LEU A 148 -4.02 14.73 13.29
N MET A 149 -4.33 13.61 13.96
CA MET A 149 -3.53 13.05 15.05
C MET A 149 -2.24 12.36 14.57
N GLY A 150 -1.94 12.39 13.27
CA GLY A 150 -0.81 11.70 12.65
C GLY A 150 -1.01 10.18 12.62
N TRP A 151 -2.25 9.71 12.47
CA TRP A 151 -2.54 8.27 12.42
C TRP A 151 -3.06 7.87 11.05
N ALA A 152 -2.40 6.88 10.45
CA ALA A 152 -2.96 6.08 9.37
C ALA A 152 -3.92 5.02 9.92
N TYR A 153 -4.99 4.75 9.17
CA TYR A 153 -5.92 3.68 9.47
C TYR A 153 -6.60 3.16 8.20
N GLN A 154 -6.90 1.86 8.20
CA GLN A 154 -7.65 1.20 7.14
C GLN A 154 -9.13 1.55 7.26
N ARG A 155 -9.71 2.07 6.17
CA ARG A 155 -11.14 2.42 6.15
C ARG A 155 -11.97 1.15 6.17
N GLY A 156 -12.85 1.04 7.16
CA GLY A 156 -13.81 -0.05 7.27
C GLY A 156 -13.30 -1.36 7.85
N VAL A 157 -12.04 -1.47 8.26
CA VAL A 157 -11.48 -2.71 8.81
C VAL A 157 -12.37 -3.31 9.92
N GLY A 158 -12.73 -4.58 9.73
CA GLY A 158 -13.61 -5.35 10.62
C GLY A 158 -15.11 -5.06 10.50
N ARG A 159 -15.53 -4.14 9.61
CA ARG A 159 -16.96 -3.84 9.35
C ARG A 159 -17.49 -4.68 8.18
N PRO A 160 -18.83 -4.81 8.04
CA PRO A 160 -19.42 -5.59 6.95
C PRO A 160 -19.02 -5.09 5.55
N SER A 161 -18.51 -5.97 4.71
CA SER A 161 -17.96 -5.67 3.38
C SER A 161 -18.99 -5.10 2.41
N ARG A 162 -20.26 -5.45 2.58
CA ARG A 162 -21.39 -4.91 1.80
C ARG A 162 -21.55 -3.39 1.91
N LEU A 163 -21.09 -2.77 3.00
CA LEU A 163 -21.18 -1.32 3.23
C LEU A 163 -20.18 -0.52 2.37
N TYR A 164 -19.19 -1.21 1.80
CA TYR A 164 -18.06 -0.61 1.08
C TYR A 164 -18.17 -0.96 -0.40
N SER A 165 -19.25 -0.51 -1.04
CA SER A 165 -19.58 -0.87 -2.43
C SER A 165 -19.59 0.34 -3.39
N ARG A 166 -19.15 1.51 -2.90
CA ARG A 166 -19.09 2.75 -3.68
C ARG A 166 -17.62 3.18 -3.86
N PRO A 167 -17.21 3.58 -5.08
CA PRO A 167 -15.90 4.17 -5.28
C PRO A 167 -15.82 5.52 -4.57
N CYS A 168 -14.65 5.85 -4.05
CA CYS A 168 -14.39 7.13 -3.40
C CYS A 168 -12.91 7.49 -3.51
N ARG A 169 -12.58 8.74 -3.21
CA ARG A 169 -11.19 9.12 -2.92
C ARG A 169 -10.77 8.52 -1.58
N VAL A 170 -9.50 8.18 -1.48
CA VAL A 170 -8.83 7.71 -0.26
C VAL A 170 -7.51 8.45 -0.14
N PHE A 171 -6.91 8.46 1.05
CA PHE A 171 -5.67 9.19 1.24
C PHE A 171 -4.49 8.44 0.61
N SER A 172 -4.45 7.11 0.77
CA SER A 172 -3.51 6.23 0.08
C SER A 172 -4.13 4.88 -0.26
N ALA A 173 -3.44 4.12 -1.11
CA ALA A 173 -3.78 2.75 -1.47
C ALA A 173 -2.77 1.77 -0.87
N CYS A 174 -3.27 0.78 -0.12
CA CYS A 174 -2.44 -0.21 0.54
C CYS A 174 -1.63 -1.04 -0.46
N GLY A 175 -0.32 -1.12 -0.24
CA GLY A 175 0.60 -1.86 -1.10
C GLY A 175 0.38 -3.37 -1.14
N GLY A 176 -0.47 -3.90 -0.25
CA GLY A 176 -0.82 -5.32 -0.24
C GLY A 176 -1.70 -5.77 -1.41
N ALA A 177 -2.48 -4.84 -2.00
CA ALA A 177 -3.29 -5.10 -3.19
C ALA A 177 -3.75 -3.78 -3.84
N ALA A 178 -2.86 -3.13 -4.59
CA ALA A 178 -3.15 -1.86 -5.26
C ALA A 178 -2.43 -1.75 -6.62
N ILE A 179 -3.00 -0.97 -7.53
CA ILE A 179 -2.37 -0.60 -8.81
C ILE A 179 -1.85 0.83 -8.74
N TYR A 180 -0.68 1.07 -9.31
CA TYR A 180 0.02 2.34 -9.35
C TYR A 180 0.42 2.70 -10.78
N ARG A 181 0.40 4.00 -11.09
CA ARG A 181 0.89 4.55 -12.36
C ARG A 181 2.40 4.75 -12.29
N LYS A 182 3.15 3.97 -13.08
CA LYS A 182 4.62 3.94 -12.99
C LYS A 182 5.26 5.31 -13.24
N SER A 183 4.76 6.04 -14.25
CA SER A 183 5.32 7.34 -14.64
C SER A 183 5.28 8.39 -13.52
N VAL A 184 4.36 8.26 -12.56
CA VAL A 184 4.25 9.21 -11.43
C VAL A 184 5.34 8.95 -10.40
N PHE A 185 5.81 7.70 -10.21
CA PHE A 185 6.95 7.42 -9.31
C PHE A 185 8.23 8.15 -9.74
N GLU A 186 8.43 8.39 -11.04
CA GLU A 186 9.58 9.15 -11.54
C GLU A 186 9.53 10.63 -11.13
N GLU A 187 8.33 11.16 -10.91
CA GLU A 187 8.11 12.54 -10.47
C GLU A 187 8.16 12.67 -8.95
N ILE A 188 7.41 11.84 -8.23
CA ILE A 188 7.23 11.98 -6.79
C ILE A 188 8.26 11.19 -5.98
N GLY A 189 9.00 10.27 -6.62
CA GLY A 189 9.90 9.30 -6.01
C GLY A 189 9.22 7.97 -5.64
N TYR A 190 10.04 6.92 -5.52
CA TYR A 190 9.64 5.57 -5.13
C TYR A 190 9.24 5.45 -3.65
N PHE A 191 8.95 4.24 -3.15
CA PHE A 191 8.72 4.01 -1.72
C PHE A 191 9.99 4.33 -0.94
N ASP A 192 9.86 4.96 0.22
CA ASP A 192 11.03 5.30 1.04
C ASP A 192 11.50 4.07 1.81
N GLU A 193 12.68 3.59 1.46
CA GLU A 193 13.27 2.39 2.06
C GLU A 193 13.60 2.56 3.53
N MET A 194 13.70 3.80 4.04
CA MET A 194 13.80 4.04 5.47
C MET A 194 12.58 3.53 6.25
N HIS A 195 11.40 3.46 5.63
CA HIS A 195 10.23 2.89 6.29
C HIS A 195 10.41 1.39 6.54
N PHE A 196 11.19 0.69 5.71
CA PHE A 196 11.33 -0.77 5.69
C PHE A 196 9.99 -1.49 5.42
N ALA A 197 9.01 -1.38 6.33
CA ALA A 197 7.62 -1.83 6.18
C ALA A 197 6.69 -1.04 7.12
N TYR A 198 5.38 -1.09 6.85
CA TYR A 198 4.33 -0.25 7.43
C TYR A 198 4.48 1.27 7.18
N LEU A 199 3.40 1.89 6.68
CA LEU A 199 3.27 3.33 6.36
C LEU A 199 4.04 3.81 5.13
N GLU A 200 4.80 2.96 4.44
CA GLU A 200 5.45 3.28 3.18
C GLU A 200 4.44 3.58 2.05
N ASP A 201 3.30 2.89 2.05
CA ASP A 201 2.17 3.16 1.16
C ASP A 201 1.53 4.51 1.49
N MET A 202 1.33 4.80 2.78
CA MET A 202 0.84 6.10 3.24
C MET A 202 1.78 7.23 2.82
N ASP A 203 3.11 7.05 2.92
CA ASP A 203 4.12 8.03 2.51
C ASP A 203 3.99 8.39 1.03
N VAL A 204 3.96 7.38 0.15
CA VAL A 204 3.88 7.64 -1.28
C VAL A 204 2.51 8.20 -1.69
N GLY A 205 1.43 7.76 -1.04
CA GLY A 205 0.10 8.34 -1.23
C GLY A 205 0.05 9.81 -0.84
N TYR A 206 0.65 10.19 0.29
CA TYR A 206 0.77 11.58 0.72
C TYR A 206 1.53 12.42 -0.31
N ARG A 207 2.69 11.93 -0.78
CA ARG A 207 3.47 12.62 -1.81
C ARG A 207 2.71 12.80 -3.12
N ALA A 208 1.93 11.81 -3.52
CA ALA A 208 1.04 11.92 -4.67
C ALA A 208 0.00 13.04 -4.48
N ARG A 209 -0.62 13.15 -3.30
CA ARG A 209 -1.55 14.25 -2.98
C ARG A 209 -0.85 15.62 -3.03
N ILE A 210 0.37 15.73 -2.49
CA ILE A 210 1.16 16.98 -2.56
C ILE A 210 1.39 17.40 -4.01
N ALA A 211 1.74 16.46 -4.88
CA ALA A 211 1.95 16.70 -6.30
C ALA A 211 0.65 16.92 -7.11
N GLY A 212 -0.54 16.76 -6.49
CA GLY A 212 -1.84 17.00 -7.12
C GLY A 212 -2.52 15.76 -7.71
N TYR A 213 -1.93 14.58 -7.53
CA TYR A 213 -2.50 13.31 -7.97
C TYR A 213 -3.57 12.80 -7.00
N ASP A 214 -4.44 11.93 -7.53
CA ASP A 214 -5.52 11.29 -6.79
C ASP A 214 -5.19 9.82 -6.44
N ASN A 215 -5.59 9.43 -5.24
CA ASN A 215 -5.68 8.04 -4.81
C ASN A 215 -7.17 7.69 -4.67
N ILE A 216 -7.59 6.56 -5.24
CA ILE A 216 -9.01 6.17 -5.23
C ILE A 216 -9.21 4.73 -4.77
N TYR A 217 -10.43 4.42 -4.35
CA TYR A 217 -10.87 3.09 -3.98
C TYR A 217 -11.77 2.49 -5.06
N CYS A 218 -11.48 1.25 -5.48
CA CYS A 218 -12.26 0.50 -6.45
C CYS A 218 -12.99 -0.67 -5.78
N PRO A 219 -14.30 -0.55 -5.50
CA PRO A 219 -15.05 -1.60 -4.79
C PRO A 219 -15.27 -2.88 -5.62
N THR A 220 -15.08 -2.82 -6.93
CA THR A 220 -15.26 -3.94 -7.85
C THR A 220 -13.99 -4.76 -8.07
N ALA A 221 -12.81 -4.21 -7.72
CA ALA A 221 -11.55 -4.96 -7.69
C ALA A 221 -11.41 -5.66 -6.32
N VAL A 222 -11.90 -6.90 -6.21
CA VAL A 222 -11.94 -7.64 -4.95
C VAL A 222 -10.71 -8.52 -4.76
N VAL A 223 -10.17 -8.54 -3.54
CA VAL A 223 -9.10 -9.44 -3.10
C VAL A 223 -9.43 -9.99 -1.73
N TYR A 224 -9.23 -11.28 -1.52
CA TYR A 224 -9.23 -11.87 -0.18
C TYR A 224 -7.82 -11.84 0.39
N HIS A 225 -7.64 -11.43 1.64
CA HIS A 225 -6.32 -11.24 2.25
C HIS A 225 -6.25 -11.94 3.61
N VAL A 226 -5.20 -12.73 3.83
CA VAL A 226 -4.94 -13.42 5.11
C VAL A 226 -4.68 -12.39 6.21
N GLY A 227 -3.89 -11.36 5.90
CA GLY A 227 -3.54 -10.30 6.82
C GLY A 227 -2.45 -10.71 7.80
N SER A 228 -1.35 -9.96 7.82
CA SER A 228 -0.19 -10.22 8.69
C SER A 228 0.43 -11.63 8.51
N GLY A 229 0.25 -12.26 7.34
CA GLY A 229 0.64 -13.66 7.11
C GLY A 229 2.12 -13.97 7.34
N THR A 230 3.01 -13.01 7.09
CA THR A 230 4.46 -13.12 7.30
C THR A 230 4.95 -12.45 8.59
N SER A 231 4.33 -11.34 8.99
CA SER A 231 4.68 -10.61 10.22
C SER A 231 4.14 -11.25 11.50
N GLY A 232 3.29 -12.28 11.38
CA GLY A 232 2.68 -13.00 12.49
C GLY A 232 1.50 -12.25 13.10
N SER A 233 1.56 -11.94 14.40
CA SER A 233 0.44 -11.35 15.14
C SER A 233 0.14 -9.90 14.75
N ARG A 234 -1.11 -9.49 14.96
CA ARG A 234 -1.57 -8.10 14.78
C ARG A 234 -0.70 -7.08 15.52
N TYR A 235 -0.23 -7.43 16.72
CA TYR A 235 0.68 -6.65 17.55
C TYR A 235 1.87 -7.52 17.99
N ASN A 236 3.08 -7.07 17.69
CA ASN A 236 4.33 -7.64 18.16
C ASN A 236 5.38 -6.54 18.33
N SER A 237 6.43 -6.81 19.09
CA SER A 237 7.47 -5.83 19.43
C SER A 237 8.09 -5.16 18.20
N PHE A 238 8.39 -5.94 17.15
CA PHE A 238 8.95 -5.42 15.90
C PHE A 238 7.99 -4.42 15.23
N LYS A 239 6.73 -4.82 15.01
CA LYS A 239 5.71 -4.00 14.36
C LYS A 239 5.37 -2.74 15.16
N VAL A 240 5.25 -2.84 16.48
CA VAL A 240 4.92 -1.67 17.33
C VAL A 240 6.05 -0.65 17.29
N ARG A 241 7.30 -1.08 17.47
CA ARG A 241 8.47 -0.20 17.38
C ARG A 241 8.59 0.43 15.99
N LEU A 242 8.51 -0.38 14.93
CA LEU A 242 8.66 0.07 13.56
C LEU A 242 7.55 1.06 13.15
N ALA A 243 6.30 0.76 13.47
CA ALA A 243 5.19 1.67 13.17
C ALA A 243 5.29 2.97 13.99
N ALA A 244 5.70 2.92 15.26
CA ALA A 244 5.89 4.13 16.07
C ALA A 244 6.95 5.06 15.47
N ARG A 245 8.08 4.48 15.04
CA ARG A 245 9.14 5.19 14.31
C ARG A 245 8.63 5.79 13.00
N ASN A 246 7.97 4.98 12.17
CA ASN A 246 7.51 5.40 10.86
C ASN A 246 6.40 6.47 10.94
N ASN A 247 5.60 6.52 12.02
CA ASN A 247 4.68 7.65 12.24
C ASN A 247 5.43 8.99 12.41
N VAL A 248 6.63 8.99 13.01
CA VAL A 248 7.47 10.19 13.09
C VAL A 248 7.98 10.56 11.70
N TYR A 249 8.48 9.58 10.94
CA TYR A 249 8.96 9.80 9.57
C TYR A 249 7.86 10.37 8.68
N MET A 250 6.67 9.80 8.71
CA MET A 250 5.51 10.25 7.94
C MET A 250 5.23 11.74 8.12
N ASN A 251 5.11 12.18 9.37
CA ASN A 251 4.80 13.59 9.67
C ASN A 251 5.98 14.50 9.31
N TYR A 252 7.20 14.12 9.70
CA TYR A 252 8.39 14.92 9.41
C TYR A 252 8.64 15.06 7.91
N LYS A 253 8.52 13.97 7.16
CA LYS A 253 8.88 13.92 5.75
C LYS A 253 7.88 14.70 4.90
N ASN A 254 6.59 14.54 5.14
CA ASN A 254 5.54 15.01 4.22
C ASN A 254 4.95 16.37 4.60
N MET A 255 4.96 16.78 5.88
CA MET A 255 4.43 18.07 6.28
C MET A 255 5.47 19.19 6.08
N PRO A 256 5.12 20.29 5.39
CA PRO A 256 5.86 21.55 5.47
C PRO A 256 5.92 22.07 6.91
N ALA A 257 6.89 22.94 7.21
CA ALA A 257 7.11 23.42 8.58
C ALA A 257 5.86 24.05 9.22
N LEU A 258 5.10 24.85 8.46
CA LEU A 258 3.88 25.47 8.94
C LEU A 258 2.78 24.43 9.24
N GLN A 259 2.58 23.45 8.35
CA GLN A 259 1.61 22.37 8.57
C GLN A 259 1.97 21.55 9.81
N LEU A 260 3.25 21.24 10.00
CA LEU A 260 3.72 20.52 11.17
C LEU A 260 3.49 21.34 12.47
N ALA A 261 3.69 22.65 12.42
CA ALA A 261 3.47 23.54 13.56
C ALA A 261 1.97 23.61 13.95
N VAL A 262 1.08 23.76 12.96
CA VAL A 262 -0.38 23.78 13.18
C VAL A 262 -0.85 22.45 13.75
N ASN A 263 -0.28 21.33 13.30
CA ASN A 263 -0.70 19.99 13.69
C ASN A 263 0.03 19.43 14.91
N LEU A 264 0.94 20.21 15.52
CA LEU A 264 1.78 19.73 16.62
C LEU A 264 0.96 19.23 17.80
N LEU A 265 -0.05 19.99 18.25
CA LEU A 265 -0.86 19.62 19.41
C LEU A 265 -1.71 18.36 19.15
N PRO A 266 -2.47 18.25 18.03
CA PRO A 266 -3.16 17.00 17.67
C PRO A 266 -2.23 15.79 17.54
N ILE A 267 -1.05 15.96 16.94
CA ILE A 267 -0.06 14.88 16.78
C ILE A 267 0.45 14.42 18.15
N LEU A 268 0.80 15.33 19.06
CA LEU A 268 1.26 14.99 20.39
C LEU A 268 0.17 14.29 21.21
N ALA A 269 -1.09 14.74 21.11
CA ALA A 269 -2.22 14.06 21.72
C ALA A 269 -2.39 12.64 21.15
N GLY A 270 -2.28 12.48 19.84
CA GLY A 270 -2.30 11.19 19.16
C GLY A 270 -1.17 10.26 19.62
N ILE A 271 0.05 10.78 19.78
CA ILE A 271 1.18 10.02 20.30
C ILE A 271 0.89 9.54 21.73
N GLY A 272 0.36 10.42 22.60
CA GLY A 272 -0.01 10.09 23.97
C GLY A 272 -1.08 9.01 24.07
N LEU A 273 -2.15 9.10 23.27
CA LEU A 273 -3.23 8.11 23.23
C LEU A 273 -2.72 6.73 22.76
N LYS A 274 -1.90 6.69 21.69
CA LYS A 274 -1.27 5.44 21.23
C LYS A 274 -0.32 4.86 22.29
N PHE A 275 0.43 5.70 23.00
CA PHE A 275 1.28 5.24 24.10
C PHE A 275 0.46 4.56 25.20
N LEU A 276 -0.62 5.17 25.66
CA LEU A 276 -1.51 4.57 26.67
C LEU A 276 -2.09 3.23 26.18
N PHE A 277 -2.52 3.18 24.92
CA PHE A 277 -3.02 1.96 24.30
C PHE A 277 -1.98 0.83 24.28
N PHE A 278 -0.77 1.10 23.77
CA PHE A 278 0.28 0.08 23.70
C PHE A 278 0.85 -0.27 25.06
N ARG A 279 0.90 0.68 26.02
CA ARG A 279 1.24 0.40 27.41
C ARG A 279 0.26 -0.61 28.03
N LYS A 280 -1.05 -0.44 27.79
CA LYS A 280 -2.08 -1.40 28.26
C LYS A 280 -1.90 -2.79 27.64
N LEU A 281 -1.39 -2.88 26.41
CA LEU A 281 -1.11 -4.14 25.72
C LEU A 281 0.27 -4.73 26.04
N GLY A 282 1.07 -4.11 26.91
CA GLY A 282 2.41 -4.59 27.28
C GLY A 282 3.54 -4.14 26.34
N PHE A 283 3.27 -3.32 25.32
CA PHE A 283 4.23 -2.85 24.32
C PHE A 283 4.64 -1.37 24.50
N GLY A 284 4.48 -0.82 25.70
CA GLY A 284 4.75 0.60 25.97
C GLY A 284 6.23 0.97 25.76
N LYS A 285 7.14 0.05 26.08
CA LYS A 285 8.58 0.24 25.91
C LYS A 285 8.96 0.30 24.42
N GLU A 286 8.51 -0.67 23.64
CA GLU A 286 8.76 -0.73 22.19
C GLU A 286 8.20 0.48 21.45
N TYR A 287 7.02 0.95 21.87
CA TYR A 287 6.44 2.16 21.30
C TYR A 287 7.33 3.38 21.56
N LEU A 288 7.81 3.58 22.79
CA LEU A 288 8.71 4.69 23.13
C LEU A 288 10.08 4.57 22.44
N GLU A 289 10.63 3.36 22.33
CA GLU A 289 11.87 3.11 21.58
C GLU A 289 11.72 3.47 20.11
N GLY A 290 10.58 3.12 19.50
CA GLY A 290 10.27 3.49 18.12
C GLY A 290 10.14 4.99 17.92
N LEU A 291 9.44 5.69 18.83
CA LEU A 291 9.37 7.16 18.79
C LEU A 291 10.74 7.81 18.94
N LYS A 292 11.56 7.34 19.88
CA LYS A 292 12.92 7.83 20.10
C LYS A 292 13.76 7.67 18.85
N GLU A 293 13.77 6.47 18.26
CA GLU A 293 14.45 6.20 16.99
C GLU A 293 13.94 7.13 15.88
N GLY A 294 12.62 7.28 15.78
CA GLY A 294 11.99 8.14 14.77
C GLY A 294 12.48 9.59 14.89
N ILE A 295 12.46 10.15 16.10
CA ILE A 295 12.89 11.55 16.34
C ILE A 295 14.39 11.71 16.05
N THR A 296 15.23 10.78 16.49
CA THR A 296 16.69 10.91 16.33
C THR A 296 17.15 10.71 14.89
N THR A 297 16.41 9.94 14.08
CA THR A 297 16.81 9.59 12.72
C THR A 297 15.95 10.23 11.63
N ALA A 298 14.87 10.97 11.97
CA ALA A 298 13.96 11.58 11.00
C ALA A 298 14.67 12.45 9.94
N ARG A 299 15.76 13.14 10.32
CA ARG A 299 16.53 13.99 9.39
C ARG A 299 17.21 13.21 8.26
N ALA A 300 17.38 11.89 8.40
CA ALA A 300 17.90 11.05 7.33
C ALA A 300 16.81 10.73 6.28
N CYS A 301 15.53 10.88 6.61
CA CYS A 301 14.44 10.72 5.64
C CYS A 301 14.56 11.78 4.54
N ARG A 302 14.21 11.40 3.31
CA ARG A 302 14.16 12.35 2.19
C ARG A 302 12.94 13.26 2.33
N LYS A 303 13.06 14.32 3.14
CA LYS A 303 11.98 15.31 3.36
C LYS A 303 11.50 15.88 2.03
N VAL A 304 10.18 15.94 1.85
CA VAL A 304 9.57 16.52 0.66
C VAL A 304 9.81 18.03 0.70
N PRO A 305 10.43 18.62 -0.33
CA PRO A 305 10.66 20.06 -0.36
C PRO A 305 9.32 20.79 -0.44
N TYR A 306 9.20 21.88 0.31
CA TYR A 306 8.05 22.76 0.18
C TYR A 306 8.07 23.44 -1.19
N SER A 307 6.91 23.48 -1.85
CA SER A 307 6.74 24.21 -3.11
C SER A 307 5.48 25.06 -3.03
N HIS A 308 5.64 26.38 -3.21
CA HIS A 308 4.51 27.31 -3.20
C HIS A 308 3.47 26.98 -4.29
N SER A 309 3.89 26.38 -5.40
CA SER A 309 2.98 25.91 -6.45
C SER A 309 1.99 24.84 -5.99
N HIS A 310 2.28 24.14 -4.89
CA HIS A 310 1.41 23.13 -4.29
C HIS A 310 0.61 23.65 -3.09
N LEU A 311 0.55 24.98 -2.85
CA LEU A 311 -0.14 25.56 -1.69
C LEU A 311 -1.58 25.07 -1.55
N LYS A 312 -2.33 25.03 -2.66
CA LYS A 312 -3.70 24.50 -2.68
C LYS A 312 -3.76 23.05 -2.21
N ASN A 313 -2.83 22.21 -2.65
CA ASN A 313 -2.78 20.80 -2.29
C ASN A 313 -2.48 20.62 -0.80
N TYR A 314 -1.60 21.43 -0.21
CA TYR A 314 -1.36 21.40 1.24
C TYR A 314 -2.60 21.76 2.05
N LEU A 315 -3.38 22.77 1.59
CA LEU A 315 -4.64 23.15 2.25
C LEU A 315 -5.72 22.06 2.11
N GLU A 316 -5.83 21.43 0.93
CA GLU A 316 -6.73 20.30 0.73
C GLU A 316 -6.35 19.11 1.61
N ILE A 317 -5.06 18.79 1.70
CA ILE A 317 -4.56 17.75 2.60
C ILE A 317 -4.91 18.07 4.04
N GLU A 318 -4.69 19.31 4.50
CA GLU A 318 -5.03 19.73 5.86
C GLU A 318 -6.51 19.51 6.18
N TRP A 319 -7.38 19.87 5.25
CA TRP A 319 -8.81 19.59 5.37
C TRP A 319 -9.11 18.07 5.41
N GLU A 320 -8.45 17.28 4.57
CA GLU A 320 -8.57 15.82 4.59
C GLU A 320 -8.08 15.21 5.90
N LEU A 321 -7.05 15.75 6.55
CA LEU A 321 -6.57 15.29 7.85
C LEU A 321 -7.63 15.52 8.95
N PHE A 322 -8.28 16.68 8.91
CA PHE A 322 -9.38 17.01 9.82
C PHE A 322 -10.57 16.07 9.62
N ILE A 323 -11.04 15.91 8.38
CA ILE A 323 -12.12 14.97 8.06
C ILE A 323 -11.71 13.53 8.41
N GLY A 324 -10.45 13.17 8.19
CA GLY A 324 -9.89 11.88 8.54
C GLY A 324 -9.90 11.61 10.04
N ALA A 325 -9.75 12.63 10.89
CA ALA A 325 -9.92 12.48 12.34
C ALA A 325 -11.40 12.21 12.71
N LEU A 326 -12.35 12.94 12.12
CA LEU A 326 -13.78 12.72 12.35
C LEU A 326 -14.22 11.33 11.90
N LEU A 327 -13.77 10.90 10.70
CA LEU A 327 -14.06 9.58 10.17
C LEU A 327 -13.47 8.47 11.04
N TYR A 328 -12.25 8.65 11.55
CA TYR A 328 -11.64 7.69 12.48
C TYR A 328 -12.51 7.52 13.73
N ILE A 329 -12.97 8.62 14.34
CA ILE A 329 -13.82 8.59 15.53
C ILE A 329 -15.14 7.86 15.22
N TYR A 330 -15.78 8.19 14.09
CA TYR A 330 -17.00 7.51 13.65
C TYR A 330 -16.81 6.01 13.45
N GLU A 331 -15.77 5.58 12.72
CA GLU A 331 -15.52 4.17 12.47
C GLU A 331 -15.09 3.41 13.73
N PHE A 332 -14.37 4.06 14.63
CA PHE A 332 -14.06 3.49 15.94
C PHE A 332 -15.32 3.28 16.78
N ALA A 333 -16.18 4.31 16.92
CA ALA A 333 -17.43 4.22 17.67
C ALA A 333 -18.37 3.16 17.09
N ALA A 334 -18.56 3.15 15.76
CA ALA A 334 -19.39 2.17 15.07
C ALA A 334 -18.94 0.72 15.34
N ARG A 335 -17.63 0.47 15.44
CA ARG A 335 -17.08 -0.87 15.77
C ARG A 335 -17.30 -1.27 17.23
N GLN A 336 -17.36 -0.32 18.16
CA GLN A 336 -17.66 -0.64 19.56
C GLN A 336 -19.15 -0.95 19.74
N ILE A 337 -20.03 -0.22 19.05
CA ILE A 337 -21.48 -0.47 19.09
C ILE A 337 -21.80 -1.89 18.62
N THR A 338 -21.15 -2.39 17.57
CA THR A 338 -21.37 -3.76 17.06
C THR A 338 -20.86 -4.89 17.98
N LYS A 339 -20.17 -4.57 19.08
CA LYS A 339 -19.71 -5.55 20.08
C LYS A 339 -20.62 -5.62 21.30
N LEU A 340 -21.48 -4.62 21.46
CA LEU A 340 -22.56 -4.59 22.44
C LEU A 340 -23.77 -5.30 21.84
#